data_AF-L5LJZ0-F1
#
_entry.id   AF-L5LJZ0-F1
#
_cell.length_a   1.000
_cell.length_b   1.000
_cell.length_c   1.000
_cell.angle_alpha   90.00
_cell.angle_beta   90.00
_cell.angle_gamma   90.00
#
_symmetry.space_group_name_H-M   'P 1'
#
loop_
_entity.id
_entity.type
_entity.pdbx_description
1 polymer ?
#
loop_
_entity_poly.entity_id
_entity_poly.type
_entity_poly.pdbx_seq_one_letter_code
_entity_poly.pdbx_strand_id
1 'polypeptide(L)'
;MISSRAQLVRLLLLPMPLASFPLAPVWPDSAFCSSAGAQDKIGWAFGLGLERLAMILYDIPDIRLFWSEDERFLKQFHVSDINQKVKFQPLSKYPAVINDISFWLPSENYTENDFYDLVRTIGGDLVEKVDLIDKFEHPK
;
A
#
# COMPACT_ATOMS: atom_id res chain seq x y z
N MET A 1 -4.71 -29.54 18.74
CA MET A 1 -4.55 -28.69 19.94
C MET A 1 -4.67 -27.26 19.48
N ILE A 2 -5.74 -26.56 19.90
CA ILE A 2 -5.97 -25.16 19.56
C ILE A 2 -4.93 -24.35 20.34
N SER A 3 -4.15 -23.49 19.66
CA SER A 3 -3.08 -22.75 20.33
C SER A 3 -3.68 -21.65 21.22
N SER A 4 -2.99 -21.35 22.31
CA SER A 4 -3.41 -20.40 23.34
C SER A 4 -3.16 -18.94 22.97
N ARG A 5 -2.97 -18.60 21.69
CA ARG A 5 -2.74 -17.22 21.24
C ARG A 5 -3.95 -16.66 20.50
N ALA A 6 -4.52 -15.56 20.99
CA ALA A 6 -5.56 -14.81 20.31
C ALA A 6 -4.99 -13.50 19.74
N GLN A 7 -5.38 -13.13 18.53
CA GLN A 7 -5.07 -11.82 17.95
C GLN A 7 -6.38 -11.05 17.72
N LEU A 8 -6.39 -9.77 18.06
CA LEU A 8 -7.47 -8.83 17.77
C LEU A 8 -6.96 -7.84 16.73
N VAL A 9 -7.70 -7.67 15.65
CA VAL A 9 -7.31 -6.81 14.54
C VAL A 9 -8.44 -5.79 14.27
N ARG A 10 -8.14 -4.50 14.33
CA ARG A 10 -8.98 -3.35 13.94
C ARG A 10 -8.88 -3.13 12.46
N LEU A 11 -9.98 -2.79 11.83
CA LEU A 11 -9.92 -2.18 10.52
C LEU A 11 -10.00 -0.65 10.70
N LEU A 12 -8.97 0.10 10.32
CA LEU A 12 -8.93 1.57 10.48
C LEU A 12 -8.38 2.21 9.21
N LEU A 13 -8.55 3.51 9.04
CA LEU A 13 -8.81 4.02 7.69
C LEU A 13 -8.33 5.48 7.60
N LEU A 14 -7.00 5.72 7.60
CA LEU A 14 -6.38 7.07 7.65
C LEU A 14 -4.92 7.10 7.09
N PRO A 15 -4.42 8.28 6.64
CA PRO A 15 -3.20 8.41 5.83
C PRO A 15 -1.89 8.47 6.63
N MET A 16 -0.81 7.95 6.02
CA MET A 16 0.57 7.89 6.51
C MET A 16 1.41 9.11 6.05
N PRO A 17 2.42 9.56 6.84
CA PRO A 17 3.28 10.69 6.47
C PRO A 17 4.43 10.30 5.52
N LEU A 18 4.89 11.28 4.73
CA LEU A 18 5.91 11.17 3.70
C LEU A 18 7.30 10.79 4.25
N ALA A 19 7.96 9.83 3.59
CA ALA A 19 9.37 9.50 3.78
C ALA A 19 10.21 9.93 2.56
N SER A 20 11.43 10.42 2.86
CA SER A 20 12.42 10.98 1.95
C SER A 20 12.92 10.02 0.87
N PHE A 21 13.13 10.55 -0.35
CA PHE A 21 13.70 9.85 -1.50
C PHE A 21 15.22 9.62 -1.34
N PRO A 22 15.75 8.38 -1.46
CA PRO A 22 17.18 8.16 -1.60
C PRO A 22 17.59 8.08 -3.09
N LEU A 23 18.57 8.88 -3.49
CA LEU A 23 19.35 8.67 -4.71
C LEU A 23 20.41 7.60 -4.41
N ALA A 24 20.42 6.49 -5.16
CA ALA A 24 21.40 5.42 -5.00
C ALA A 24 22.40 5.42 -6.18
N PRO A 25 23.72 5.58 -5.92
CA PRO A 25 24.73 5.41 -6.95
C PRO A 25 24.82 3.94 -7.37
N VAL A 26 24.90 3.67 -8.68
CA VAL A 26 25.15 2.33 -9.21
C VAL A 26 26.66 2.17 -9.40
N TRP A 27 27.25 1.27 -8.62
CA TRP A 27 28.68 1.00 -8.68
C TRP A 27 29.05 0.23 -9.95
N PRO A 28 30.19 0.56 -10.59
CA PRO A 28 30.68 -0.14 -11.77
C PRO A 28 30.90 -1.65 -11.54
N ASP A 29 31.28 -2.02 -10.30
CA ASP A 29 31.51 -3.41 -9.88
C ASP A 29 30.22 -4.21 -9.60
N SER A 30 29.05 -3.60 -9.80
CA SER A 30 27.79 -4.33 -9.63
C SER A 30 27.64 -5.41 -10.71
N ALA A 31 27.15 -6.59 -10.32
CA ALA A 31 26.89 -7.71 -11.24
C ALA A 31 25.99 -7.31 -12.43
N PHE A 32 25.14 -6.29 -12.24
CA PHE A 32 24.33 -5.67 -13.28
C PHE A 32 25.18 -4.94 -14.33
N CYS A 33 26.10 -4.06 -13.93
CA CYS A 33 27.01 -3.38 -14.88
C CYS A 33 27.95 -4.35 -15.60
N SER A 34 28.42 -5.40 -14.91
CA SER A 34 29.31 -6.41 -15.51
C SER A 34 28.63 -7.26 -16.58
N SER A 35 27.36 -7.64 -16.37
CA SER A 35 26.56 -8.40 -17.33
C SER A 35 26.06 -7.53 -18.50
N ALA A 36 25.85 -6.23 -18.28
CA ALA A 36 25.46 -5.26 -19.31
C ALA A 36 26.64 -4.73 -20.17
N GLY A 37 27.88 -5.16 -19.90
CA GLY A 37 29.07 -4.70 -20.63
C GLY A 37 29.48 -3.24 -20.33
N ALA A 38 29.03 -2.70 -19.19
CA ALA A 38 29.23 -1.30 -18.79
C ALA A 38 30.19 -1.17 -17.58
N GLN A 39 31.26 -1.97 -17.57
CA GLN A 39 32.19 -2.10 -16.45
C GLN A 39 33.00 -0.82 -16.15
N ASP A 40 33.19 0.04 -17.17
CA ASP A 40 33.95 1.30 -17.03
C ASP A 40 33.05 2.54 -16.87
N LYS A 41 31.75 2.35 -16.58
CA LYS A 41 30.78 3.45 -16.48
C LYS A 41 30.15 3.52 -15.09
N ILE A 42 30.10 4.73 -14.55
CA ILE A 42 29.33 5.05 -13.34
C ILE A 42 27.92 5.45 -13.78
N GLY A 43 26.91 4.79 -13.21
CA GLY A 43 25.50 5.02 -13.51
C GLY A 43 24.74 5.58 -12.32
N TRP A 44 23.66 6.31 -12.60
CA TRP A 44 22.69 6.74 -11.61
C TRP A 44 21.36 6.07 -11.92
N ALA A 45 20.73 5.49 -10.92
CA ALA A 45 19.40 4.93 -11.04
C ALA A 45 18.48 5.64 -10.06
N PHE A 46 17.29 6.04 -10.53
CA PHE A 46 16.24 6.55 -9.68
C PHE A 46 14.92 5.84 -10.04
N GLY A 47 14.22 5.40 -9.00
CA GLY A 47 12.86 4.87 -9.12
C GLY A 47 11.89 5.92 -8.62
N LEU A 48 11.02 6.42 -9.49
CA LEU A 48 9.93 7.30 -9.08
C LEU A 48 8.67 6.47 -8.89
N GLY A 49 8.14 6.46 -7.67
CA GLY A 49 6.80 5.92 -7.41
C GLY A 49 5.76 6.89 -7.97
N LEU A 50 5.24 6.60 -9.17
CA LEU A 50 4.30 7.48 -9.87
C LEU A 50 3.02 7.71 -9.05
N GLU A 51 2.54 6.69 -8.35
CA GLU A 51 1.37 6.78 -7.49
C GLU A 51 1.59 7.77 -6.34
N ARG A 52 2.78 7.76 -5.73
CA ARG A 52 3.13 8.70 -4.65
C ARG A 52 3.20 10.13 -5.16
N LEU A 53 3.81 10.33 -6.34
CA LEU A 53 3.86 11.65 -6.97
C LEU A 53 2.47 12.15 -7.34
N ALA A 54 1.63 11.29 -7.91
CA ALA A 54 0.26 11.62 -8.30
C ALA A 54 -0.60 11.96 -7.08
N MET A 55 -0.48 11.23 -5.97
CA MET A 55 -1.19 11.53 -4.73
C MET A 55 -0.88 12.93 -4.20
N ILE A 56 0.40 13.33 -4.23
CA ILE A 56 0.83 14.65 -3.77
C ILE A 56 0.42 15.75 -4.75
N LEU A 57 0.59 15.51 -6.06
CA LEU A 57 0.36 16.52 -7.09
C LEU A 57 -1.12 16.84 -7.28
N TYR A 58 -1.97 15.81 -7.25
CA TYR A 58 -3.40 15.91 -7.50
C TYR A 58 -4.26 15.87 -6.23
N ASP A 59 -3.64 15.78 -5.05
CA ASP A 59 -4.32 15.70 -3.74
C ASP A 59 -5.26 14.48 -3.64
N ILE A 60 -4.80 13.34 -4.17
CA ILE A 60 -5.55 12.08 -4.15
C ILE A 60 -5.30 11.40 -2.79
N PRO A 61 -6.35 11.14 -2.00
CA PRO A 61 -6.20 10.68 -0.62
C PRO A 61 -5.85 9.19 -0.49
N ASP A 62 -6.07 8.39 -1.53
CA ASP A 62 -5.93 6.93 -1.48
C ASP A 62 -5.47 6.35 -2.82
N ILE A 63 -4.50 5.43 -2.78
CA ILE A 63 -3.95 4.71 -3.92
C ILE A 63 -4.98 3.80 -4.60
N ARG A 64 -5.98 3.30 -3.86
CA ARG A 64 -7.03 2.42 -4.42
C ARG A 64 -7.85 3.11 -5.52
N LEU A 65 -7.93 4.45 -5.49
CA LEU A 65 -8.62 5.21 -6.53
C LEU A 65 -7.99 5.03 -7.91
N PHE A 66 -6.68 4.75 -8.01
CA PHE A 66 -6.02 4.47 -9.29
C PHE A 66 -6.47 3.14 -9.93
N TRP A 67 -7.01 2.22 -9.13
CA TRP A 67 -7.51 0.92 -9.57
C TRP A 67 -9.03 0.90 -9.73
N SER A 68 -9.71 2.03 -9.46
CA SER A 68 -11.15 2.13 -9.58
C SER A 68 -11.56 2.50 -11.01
N GLU A 69 -12.55 1.80 -11.55
CA GLU A 69 -13.17 2.11 -12.85
C GLU A 69 -14.29 3.17 -12.72
N ASP A 70 -14.40 3.87 -11.59
CA ASP A 70 -15.43 4.89 -11.38
C ASP A 70 -15.22 6.08 -12.32
N GLU A 71 -16.16 6.27 -13.26
CA GLU A 71 -16.13 7.38 -14.20
C GLU A 71 -16.04 8.74 -13.52
N ARG A 72 -16.57 8.88 -12.29
CA ARG A 72 -16.51 10.15 -11.54
C ARG A 72 -15.08 10.51 -11.13
N PHE A 73 -14.20 9.53 -10.98
CA PHE A 73 -12.76 9.74 -10.82
C PHE A 73 -12.11 10.01 -12.18
N LEU A 74 -12.30 9.11 -13.15
CA LEU A 74 -11.63 9.15 -14.45
C LEU A 74 -11.90 10.45 -15.23
N LYS A 75 -13.15 10.96 -15.18
CA LYS A 75 -13.54 12.22 -15.85
C LYS A 75 -12.78 13.44 -15.34
N GLN A 76 -12.29 13.43 -14.10
CA GLN A 76 -11.55 14.57 -13.54
C GLN A 76 -10.16 14.73 -14.16
N PHE A 77 -9.60 13.64 -14.70
CA PHE A 77 -8.26 13.62 -15.32
C PHE A 77 -8.31 13.65 -16.85
N HIS A 78 -9.49 13.65 -17.46
CA HIS A 78 -9.66 13.78 -18.90
C HIS A 78 -9.55 15.26 -19.33
N VAL A 79 -8.31 15.74 -19.45
CA VAL A 79 -7.97 17.12 -19.81
C VAL A 79 -7.41 17.23 -21.22
N SER A 80 -7.61 18.38 -21.87
CA SER A 80 -7.09 18.65 -23.21
C SER A 80 -5.59 19.02 -23.21
N ASP A 81 -5.08 19.57 -22.10
CA ASP A 81 -3.67 19.93 -21.90
C ASP A 81 -3.09 19.18 -20.70
N ILE A 82 -1.93 18.57 -20.89
CA ILE A 82 -1.21 17.79 -19.88
C ILE A 82 -0.68 18.68 -18.75
N ASN A 83 -0.42 19.97 -19.03
CA ASN A 83 0.07 20.92 -18.03
C ASN A 83 -1.04 21.56 -17.20
N GLN A 84 -2.31 21.22 -17.48
CA GLN A 84 -3.43 21.75 -16.73
C GLN A 84 -3.36 21.25 -15.28
N LYS A 85 -3.39 22.20 -14.33
CA LYS A 85 -3.41 21.86 -12.90
C LYS A 85 -4.77 21.29 -12.51
N VAL A 86 -4.84 19.97 -12.45
CA VAL A 86 -6.00 19.24 -11.92
C VAL A 86 -5.87 19.13 -10.40
N LYS A 87 -7.00 19.26 -9.68
CA LYS A 87 -7.10 18.91 -8.27
C LYS A 87 -8.26 17.94 -8.11
N PHE A 88 -7.98 16.78 -7.53
CA PHE A 88 -8.99 15.77 -7.27
C PHE A 88 -10.06 16.32 -6.32
N GLN A 89 -11.32 16.14 -6.70
CA GLN A 89 -12.46 16.39 -5.86
C GLN A 89 -12.89 15.08 -5.20
N PRO A 90 -12.85 14.99 -3.85
CA PRO A 90 -13.25 13.79 -3.14
C PRO A 90 -14.66 13.35 -3.51
N LEU A 91 -14.79 12.07 -3.86
CA LEU A 91 -16.09 11.45 -4.07
C LEU A 91 -16.78 11.26 -2.72
N SER A 92 -18.11 11.40 -2.69
CA SER A 92 -18.91 11.15 -1.49
C SER A 92 -18.67 9.72 -1.00
N LYS A 93 -17.95 9.60 0.12
CA LYS A 93 -17.68 8.31 0.77
C LYS A 93 -18.95 7.86 1.49
N TYR A 94 -19.32 6.60 1.29
CA TYR A 94 -20.20 5.90 2.23
C TYR A 94 -19.53 5.89 3.62
N PRO A 95 -20.29 5.93 4.72
CA PRO A 95 -19.70 5.92 6.05
C PRO A 95 -18.85 4.65 6.26
N ALA A 96 -17.65 4.82 6.79
CA ALA A 96 -16.78 3.70 7.12
C ALA A 96 -17.43 2.83 8.20
N VAL A 97 -17.41 1.51 7.99
CA VAL A 97 -17.86 0.52 8.97
C VAL A 97 -16.62 -0.11 9.61
N ILE A 98 -16.56 -0.07 10.94
CA ILE A 98 -15.46 -0.63 11.73
C ILE A 98 -15.96 -1.93 12.33
N ASN A 99 -15.27 -3.03 12.03
CA ASN A 99 -15.53 -4.34 12.60
C ASN A 99 -14.23 -4.91 13.16
N ASP A 100 -14.32 -5.51 14.35
CA ASP A 100 -13.21 -6.18 15.00
C ASP A 100 -13.36 -7.69 14.84
N ILE A 101 -12.25 -8.38 14.54
CA ILE A 101 -12.21 -9.84 14.41
C ILE A 101 -11.13 -10.38 15.33
N SER A 102 -11.47 -11.43 16.09
CA SER A 102 -10.52 -12.18 16.90
C SER A 102 -10.63 -13.67 16.67
N PHE A 103 -9.49 -14.35 16.63
CA PHE A 103 -9.40 -15.78 16.44
C PHE A 103 -8.16 -16.37 17.12
N TRP A 104 -8.24 -17.66 17.42
CA TRP A 104 -7.11 -18.43 17.95
C TRP A 104 -6.18 -18.84 16.82
N LEU A 105 -4.88 -18.62 17.02
CA LEU A 105 -3.87 -18.99 16.04
C LEU A 105 -3.63 -20.51 16.05
N PRO A 106 -3.29 -21.11 14.90
CA PRO A 106 -2.78 -22.48 14.85
C PRO A 106 -1.43 -22.58 15.57
N SER A 107 -1.09 -23.77 16.06
CA SER A 107 0.09 -23.99 16.90
C SER A 107 1.43 -23.80 16.16
N GLU A 108 1.45 -23.88 14.84
CA GLU A 108 2.65 -23.69 13.99
C GLU A 108 2.20 -23.02 12.67
N ASN A 109 3.07 -22.21 12.04
CA ASN A 109 2.94 -21.65 10.67
C ASN A 109 1.90 -20.54 10.44
N TYR A 110 1.76 -19.56 11.32
CA TYR A 110 0.97 -18.36 11.04
C TYR A 110 1.84 -17.11 10.92
N THR A 111 1.72 -16.39 9.80
CA THR A 111 2.29 -15.05 9.60
C THR A 111 1.16 -14.04 9.46
N GLU A 112 1.34 -12.82 9.97
CA GLU A 112 0.33 -11.75 9.84
C GLU A 112 -0.03 -11.44 8.38
N ASN A 113 0.94 -11.59 7.48
CA ASN A 113 0.74 -11.42 6.04
C ASN A 113 -0.26 -12.41 5.45
N ASP A 114 -0.35 -13.64 5.98
CA ASP A 114 -1.32 -14.64 5.50
C ASP A 114 -2.75 -14.15 5.73
N PHE A 115 -2.98 -13.45 6.84
CA PHE A 115 -4.27 -12.83 7.13
C PHE A 115 -4.52 -11.59 6.26
N TYR A 116 -3.52 -10.74 6.04
CA TYR A 116 -3.66 -9.59 5.13
C TYR A 116 -3.99 -10.04 3.69
N ASP A 117 -3.39 -11.13 3.22
CA ASP A 117 -3.67 -11.71 1.91
C ASP A 117 -5.07 -12.32 1.85
N LEU A 118 -5.52 -13.00 2.91
CA LEU A 118 -6.89 -13.52 3.02
C LEU A 118 -7.92 -12.38 2.98
N VAL A 119 -7.69 -11.32 3.75
CA VAL A 119 -8.57 -10.14 3.77
C VAL A 119 -8.59 -9.46 2.40
N ARG A 120 -7.44 -9.35 1.72
CA ARG A 120 -7.37 -8.81 0.36
C ARG A 120 -8.14 -9.69 -0.65
N THR A 121 -8.07 -11.00 -0.50
CA THR A 121 -8.74 -11.96 -1.38
C THR A 121 -10.26 -11.91 -1.25
N ILE A 122 -10.79 -11.82 -0.02
CA ILE A 122 -12.24 -11.83 0.25
C ILE A 122 -12.83 -10.41 0.17
N GLY A 123 -12.16 -9.44 0.80
CA GLY A 123 -12.65 -8.07 0.96
C GLY A 123 -12.30 -7.14 -0.20
N GLY A 124 -11.27 -7.46 -1.00
CA GLY A 124 -10.84 -6.65 -2.14
C GLY A 124 -10.67 -5.17 -1.77
N ASP A 125 -11.23 -4.29 -2.59
CA ASP A 125 -11.13 -2.84 -2.42
C ASP A 125 -12.09 -2.26 -1.37
N LEU A 126 -13.00 -3.07 -0.79
CA LEU A 126 -13.90 -2.62 0.28
C LEU A 126 -13.15 -2.39 1.60
N VAL A 127 -12.05 -3.11 1.80
CA VAL A 127 -11.20 -3.03 2.98
C VAL A 127 -10.14 -1.95 2.77
N GLU A 128 -10.10 -0.93 3.62
CA GLU A 128 -9.12 0.16 3.47
C GLU A 128 -7.85 -0.03 4.28
N LYS A 129 -7.92 -0.48 5.54
CA LYS A 129 -6.71 -0.86 6.29
C LYS A 129 -7.01 -1.77 7.45
N VAL A 130 -6.07 -2.67 7.71
CA VAL A 130 -6.08 -3.68 8.75
C VAL A 130 -4.96 -3.34 9.75
N ASP A 131 -5.29 -3.25 11.03
CA ASP A 131 -4.43 -2.90 12.16
C ASP A 131 -4.53 -3.96 13.24
N LEU A 132 -3.42 -4.52 13.67
CA LEU A 132 -3.41 -5.43 14.81
C LEU A 132 -3.55 -4.64 16.13
N ILE A 133 -4.65 -4.84 16.87
CA ILE A 133 -4.94 -4.17 18.15
C ILE A 133 -4.26 -4.89 19.31
N ASP A 134 -4.49 -6.19 19.42
CA ASP A 134 -4.16 -6.95 20.62
C ASP A 134 -3.63 -8.34 20.29
N LYS A 135 -2.75 -8.84 21.16
CA LYS A 135 -2.24 -10.20 21.16
C LYS A 135 -2.27 -10.71 22.59
N PHE A 136 -3.04 -11.75 22.81
CA PHE A 136 -3.17 -12.37 24.11
C PHE A 136 -2.70 -13.81 24.09
N GLU A 137 -1.98 -14.22 25.14
CA GLU A 137 -1.63 -15.62 25.40
C GLU A 137 -2.42 -16.13 26.61
N HIS A 138 -3.23 -17.17 26.41
CA HIS A 138 -3.95 -17.82 27.49
C HIS A 138 -2.99 -18.68 28.31
N PRO A 139 -2.85 -18.42 29.63
CA PRO A 139 -2.07 -19.28 30.50
C PRO A 139 -2.69 -20.69 30.54
N LYS A 140 -1.84 -21.71 30.63
CA LYS A 140 -2.25 -23.11 30.73
C LYS A 140 -2.96 -23.40 32.06
#